data_AF-A0AAU4TQ49-F1
#
_entry.id   AF-A0AAU4TQ49-F1
#
_cell.length_a   1.000
_cell.length_b   1.000
_cell.length_c   1.000
_cell.angle_alpha   90.00
_cell.angle_beta   90.00
_cell.angle_gamma   90.00
#
_symmetry.space_group_name_H-M   'P 1'
#
loop_
_entity.id
_entity.type
_entity.pdbx_description
1 polymer ?
#
loop_
_entity_poly.entity_id
_entity_poly.type
_entity_poly.pdbx_seq_one_letter_code
_entity_poly.pdbx_strand_id
1 'polypeptide(L)'
;MSAEIVNQLVEQAGPYLSAAVGAYGAGVFSRAQDAAVDAAADATASLGQRILRAVWHRRDDQGRAALESAVREAAEEPDEDAAGALRQLIKRALREDTELAREVAELLPAQGGVTVNVSGTRAIGAQHIDIAVSGDHATIHPPQP
;
A
#
# COMPACT_ATOMS: atom_id res chain seq x y z
N MET A 1 -11.30 12.82 9.43
CA MET A 1 -11.12 11.35 9.49
C MET A 1 -10.83 10.95 10.94
N SER A 2 -11.36 9.83 11.45
CA SER A 2 -11.18 9.42 12.86
C SER A 2 -9.76 8.93 13.14
N ALA A 3 -9.25 9.15 14.36
CA ALA A 3 -7.89 8.73 14.74
C ALA A 3 -7.65 7.22 14.62
N GLU A 4 -8.71 6.43 14.79
CA GLU A 4 -8.74 4.97 14.58
C GLU A 4 -8.45 4.58 13.13
N ILE A 5 -9.08 5.25 12.17
CA ILE A 5 -8.90 5.00 10.73
C ILE A 5 -7.45 5.26 10.31
N VAL A 6 -6.85 6.35 10.82
CA VAL A 6 -5.45 6.68 10.57
C VAL A 6 -4.52 5.59 11.15
N ASN A 7 -4.83 5.06 12.33
CA ASN A 7 -4.02 3.99 12.92
C ASN A 7 -4.06 2.72 12.07
N GLN A 8 -5.25 2.30 11.65
CA GLN A 8 -5.43 1.15 10.77
C GLN A 8 -4.71 1.32 9.42
N LEU A 9 -4.73 2.52 8.85
CA LEU A 9 -4.05 2.82 7.59
C LEU A 9 -2.53 2.68 7.72
N VAL A 10 -1.99 3.19 8.82
CA VAL A 10 -0.56 3.12 9.11
C VAL A 10 -0.10 1.69 9.38
N GLU A 11 -0.91 0.89 10.07
CA GLU A 11 -0.64 -0.52 10.29
C GLU A 11 -0.64 -1.33 8.98
N GLN A 12 -1.58 -1.04 8.09
CA GLN A 12 -1.62 -1.62 6.73
C GLN A 12 -0.42 -1.23 5.89
N ALA A 13 0.02 0.03 5.99
CA ALA A 13 1.16 0.53 5.24
C ALA A 13 2.49 -0.09 5.70
N GLY A 14 2.57 -0.57 6.94
CA GLY A 14 3.80 -1.05 7.60
C GLY A 14 4.68 -1.97 6.73
N PRO A 15 4.16 -3.11 6.24
CA PRO A 15 4.93 -4.04 5.41
C PRO A 15 5.48 -3.41 4.11
N TYR A 16 4.70 -2.53 3.47
CA TYR A 16 5.11 -1.81 2.26
C TYR A 16 6.22 -0.80 2.56
N LEU A 17 6.08 -0.05 3.66
CA LEU A 17 7.07 0.92 4.11
C LEU A 17 8.40 0.25 4.43
N SER A 18 8.37 -0.86 5.19
CA SER A 18 9.58 -1.64 5.50
C SER A 18 10.23 -2.22 4.24
N ALA A 19 9.44 -2.73 3.29
CA ALA A 19 9.95 -3.21 2.01
C ALA A 19 10.61 -2.09 1.19
N ALA A 20 10.02 -0.90 1.16
CA ALA A 20 10.57 0.25 0.44
C ALA A 20 11.86 0.77 1.08
N VAL A 21 11.92 0.86 2.40
CA VAL A 21 13.13 1.25 3.14
C VAL A 21 14.24 0.21 2.93
N GLY A 22 13.93 -1.09 3.00
CA GLY A 22 14.92 -2.14 2.75
C GLY A 22 15.42 -2.19 1.31
N ALA A 23 14.56 -1.94 0.32
CA ALA A 23 14.92 -1.98 -1.10
C ALA A 23 15.64 -0.72 -1.59
N TYR A 24 15.22 0.46 -1.14
CA TYR A 24 15.69 1.74 -1.67
C TYR A 24 16.53 2.56 -0.68
N GLY A 25 16.42 2.28 0.62
CA GLY A 25 17.09 3.02 1.69
C GLY A 25 16.86 4.52 1.61
N ALA A 26 17.90 5.30 1.86
CA ALA A 26 17.88 6.76 1.72
C ALA A 26 17.60 7.24 0.27
N GLY A 27 17.69 6.35 -0.73
CA GLY A 27 17.39 6.64 -2.13
C GLY A 27 15.91 6.64 -2.49
N VAL A 28 15.00 6.34 -1.54
CA VAL A 28 13.56 6.18 -1.80
C VAL A 28 12.89 7.42 -2.40
N PHE A 29 13.44 8.62 -2.15
CA PHE A 29 12.94 9.90 -2.68
C PHE A 29 13.62 10.35 -3.98
N SER A 30 14.57 9.57 -4.52
CA SER A 30 15.31 9.95 -5.72
C SER A 30 14.41 9.85 -6.98
N ARG A 31 14.37 10.94 -7.77
CA ARG A 31 13.56 11.09 -9.00
C ARG A 31 13.84 10.03 -10.09
N ALA A 32 14.94 9.28 -10.00
CA ALA A 32 15.45 8.48 -11.11
C ALA A 32 14.82 7.08 -11.25
N GLN A 33 13.98 6.65 -10.30
CA GLN A 33 13.54 5.26 -10.22
C GLN A 33 12.14 4.99 -10.82
N ASP A 34 11.45 6.01 -11.34
CA ASP A 34 10.10 5.85 -11.93
C ASP A 34 10.09 5.22 -13.34
N ALA A 35 11.25 4.94 -13.96
CA ALA A 35 11.30 4.40 -15.33
C ALA A 35 12.12 3.10 -15.49
N ALA A 36 12.85 2.64 -14.47
CA ALA A 36 13.85 1.58 -14.64
C ALA A 36 13.77 0.39 -13.67
N VAL A 37 12.91 0.44 -12.64
CA VAL A 37 12.90 -0.59 -11.57
C VAL A 37 11.60 -1.42 -11.50
N ASP A 38 10.71 -1.29 -12.48
CA ASP A 38 9.53 -2.18 -12.59
C ASP A 38 9.91 -3.65 -12.89
N ALA A 39 11.17 -3.94 -13.22
CA ALA A 39 11.61 -5.30 -13.54
C ALA A 39 12.31 -6.05 -12.38
N ALA A 40 12.72 -5.36 -11.30
CA ALA A 40 13.52 -5.99 -10.23
C ALA A 40 13.06 -5.66 -8.80
N ALA A 41 12.29 -4.59 -8.58
CA ALA A 41 11.72 -4.31 -7.27
C ALA A 41 10.41 -5.08 -7.08
N ASP A 42 10.28 -5.75 -5.94
CA ASP A 42 9.03 -6.32 -5.46
C ASP A 42 7.93 -5.25 -5.50
N ALA A 43 6.75 -5.59 -6.04
CA ALA A 43 5.58 -4.71 -6.10
C ALA A 43 5.21 -4.10 -4.72
N THR A 44 5.60 -4.80 -3.65
CA THR A 44 5.47 -4.35 -2.26
C THR A 44 6.35 -3.12 -1.97
N ALA A 45 7.61 -3.14 -2.40
CA ALA A 45 8.55 -2.05 -2.19
C ALA A 45 8.19 -0.82 -3.03
N SER A 46 7.76 -1.00 -4.29
CA SER A 46 7.32 0.10 -5.14
C SER A 46 6.06 0.80 -4.60
N LEU A 47 5.12 0.04 -4.01
CA LEU A 47 3.97 0.62 -3.31
C LEU A 47 4.40 1.44 -2.08
N GLY A 48 5.30 0.92 -1.25
CA GLY A 48 5.81 1.66 -0.09
C GLY A 48 6.53 2.96 -0.48
N GLN A 49 7.28 2.95 -1.58
CA GLN A 49 7.92 4.15 -2.13
C GLN A 49 6.89 5.20 -2.57
N ARG A 50 5.78 4.78 -3.20
CA ARG A 50 4.69 5.69 -3.57
C ARG A 50 4.06 6.34 -2.35
N ILE A 51 3.81 5.56 -1.28
CA ILE A 51 3.28 6.08 -0.02
C ILE A 51 4.24 7.11 0.60
N LEU A 52 5.54 6.79 0.70
CA LEU A 52 6.54 7.71 1.23
C LEU A 52 6.64 9.00 0.41
N ARG A 53 6.56 8.92 -0.92
CA ARG A 53 6.55 10.10 -1.80
C ARG A 53 5.30 10.95 -1.64
N ALA A 54 4.12 10.35 -1.51
CA ALA A 54 2.89 11.09 -1.22
C ALA A 54 3.04 11.91 0.08
N VAL A 55 3.58 11.30 1.13
CA VAL A 55 3.87 12.00 2.39
C VAL A 55 4.91 13.11 2.17
N TRP A 56 6.00 12.84 1.45
CA TRP A 56 7.06 13.81 1.16
C TRP A 56 6.54 15.08 0.45
N HIS A 57 5.64 14.91 -0.53
CA HIS A 57 5.10 16.01 -1.32
C HIS A 57 4.22 16.96 -0.49
N ARG A 58 3.56 16.45 0.56
CA ARG A 58 2.69 17.24 1.46
C ARG A 58 3.43 17.93 2.61
N ARG A 59 4.71 17.62 2.81
CA ARG A 59 5.54 18.20 3.88
C ARG A 59 6.28 19.45 3.43
N ASP A 60 6.52 20.33 4.40
CA ASP A 60 7.46 21.45 4.32
C ASP A 60 8.91 20.96 4.45
N ASP A 61 9.89 21.87 4.29
CA ASP A 61 11.30 21.50 4.27
C ASP A 61 11.77 20.84 5.58
N GLN A 62 11.24 21.30 6.73
CA GLN A 62 11.52 20.70 8.02
C GLN A 62 10.92 19.28 8.14
N GLY A 63 9.67 19.10 7.71
CA GLY A 63 9.03 17.78 7.71
C GLY A 63 9.70 16.80 6.75
N ARG A 64 10.21 17.27 5.61
CA ARG A 64 11.00 16.47 4.66
C ARG A 64 12.33 16.02 5.25
N ALA A 65 13.08 16.92 5.88
CA ALA A 65 14.33 16.56 6.54
C ALA A 65 14.13 15.52 7.66
N ALA A 66 13.06 15.66 8.45
CA ALA A 66 12.72 14.68 9.49
C ALA A 66 12.34 13.31 8.90
N LEU A 67 11.56 13.29 7.81
CA LEU A 67 11.20 12.06 7.11
C LEU A 67 12.42 11.38 6.47
N GLU A 68 13.32 12.15 5.85
CA GLU A 68 14.56 11.64 5.27
C GLU A 68 15.46 11.01 6.33
N SER A 69 15.61 11.67 7.47
CA SER A 69 16.40 11.17 8.60
C SER A 69 15.84 9.85 9.12
N ALA A 70 14.52 9.77 9.33
CA ALA A 70 13.87 8.55 9.82
C ALA A 70 13.97 7.38 8.82
N VAL A 71 13.87 7.66 7.52
CA VAL A 71 14.09 6.65 6.48
C VAL A 71 15.54 6.17 6.45
N ARG A 72 16.50 7.09 6.62
CA ARG A 72 17.93 6.74 6.66
C ARG A 72 18.24 5.87 7.87
N GLU A 73 17.77 6.27 9.04
CA GLU A 73 17.94 5.52 10.29
C GLU A 73 17.35 4.11 10.18
N ALA A 74 16.10 3.99 9.70
CA ALA A 74 15.46 2.69 9.49
C ALA A 74 16.14 1.83 8.41
N ALA A 75 16.93 2.42 7.51
CA ALA A 75 17.70 1.70 6.50
C ALA A 75 19.09 1.26 7.01
N GLU A 76 19.73 2.10 7.82
CA GLU A 76 21.07 1.85 8.39
C GLU A 76 21.00 0.88 9.58
N GLU A 77 20.01 1.05 10.45
CA GLU A 77 19.77 0.25 11.65
C GLU A 77 18.29 -0.16 11.70
N PRO A 78 17.92 -1.25 11.00
CA PRO A 78 16.53 -1.70 10.94
C PRO A 78 16.13 -2.39 12.26
N ASP A 79 15.72 -1.59 13.25
CA ASP A 79 15.14 -2.05 14.51
C ASP A 79 13.66 -1.61 14.66
N GLU A 80 13.03 -2.07 15.75
CA GLU A 80 11.63 -1.74 16.04
C GLU A 80 11.44 -0.24 16.34
N ASP A 81 12.44 0.41 16.92
CA ASP A 81 12.38 1.81 17.35
C ASP A 81 12.45 2.75 16.14
N ALA A 82 13.37 2.52 15.21
CA ALA A 82 13.50 3.24 13.95
C ALA A 82 12.24 3.06 13.07
N ALA A 83 11.73 1.83 12.98
CA ALA A 83 10.46 1.55 12.32
C ALA A 83 9.27 2.25 13.02
N GLY A 84 9.30 2.30 14.35
CA GLY A 84 8.33 3.01 15.18
C GLY A 84 8.35 4.51 14.96
N ALA A 85 9.53 5.12 14.88
CA ALA A 85 9.72 6.54 14.63
C ALA A 85 9.16 6.96 13.26
N LEU A 86 9.51 6.20 12.20
CA LEU A 86 8.96 6.41 10.87
C LEU A 86 7.43 6.29 10.86
N ARG A 87 6.89 5.27 11.55
CA ARG A 87 5.45 5.05 11.68
C ARG A 87 4.75 6.22 12.36
N GLN A 88 5.32 6.79 13.41
CA GLN A 88 4.76 7.95 14.11
C GLN A 88 4.75 9.21 13.23
N LEU A 89 5.81 9.44 12.45
CA LEU A 89 5.88 10.57 11.52
C LEU A 89 4.80 10.49 10.43
N ILE A 90 4.59 9.29 9.88
CA ILE A 90 3.55 9.03 8.87
C ILE A 90 2.16 9.17 9.49
N LYS A 91 1.94 8.58 10.68
CA LYS A 91 0.68 8.73 11.43
C LYS A 91 0.32 10.19 11.68
N ARG A 92 1.31 11.00 12.05
CA ARG A 92 1.13 12.44 12.22
C ARG A 92 0.78 13.13 10.89
N ALA A 93 1.43 12.76 9.79
CA ALA A 93 1.16 13.34 8.47
C ALA A 93 -0.29 13.12 8.03
N LEU A 94 -0.74 11.87 8.16
CA LEU A 94 -2.10 11.47 7.77
C LEU A 94 -3.17 12.07 8.67
N ARG A 95 -2.82 12.42 9.92
CA ARG A 95 -3.74 13.09 10.84
C ARG A 95 -3.88 14.58 10.52
N GLU A 96 -2.79 15.21 10.10
CA GLU A 96 -2.73 16.63 9.76
C GLU A 96 -3.32 16.92 8.37
N ASP A 97 -3.19 15.98 7.42
CA ASP A 97 -3.71 16.09 6.05
C ASP A 97 -4.69 14.95 5.73
N THR A 98 -5.99 15.30 5.68
CA THR A 98 -7.07 14.34 5.39
C THR A 98 -7.07 13.89 3.92
N GLU A 99 -6.60 14.72 3.00
CA GLU A 99 -6.50 14.35 1.58
C GLU A 99 -5.35 13.36 1.38
N LEU A 100 -4.23 13.57 2.07
CA LEU A 100 -3.14 12.59 2.10
C LEU A 100 -3.61 11.24 2.65
N ALA A 101 -4.42 11.25 3.71
CA ALA A 101 -4.97 10.00 4.26
C ALA A 101 -5.89 9.27 3.27
N ARG A 102 -6.67 10.01 2.48
CA ARG A 102 -7.48 9.44 1.40
C ARG A 102 -6.61 8.88 0.28
N GLU A 103 -5.61 9.63 -0.17
CA GLU A 103 -4.66 9.22 -1.20
C GLU A 103 -3.94 7.92 -0.82
N VAL A 104 -3.46 7.82 0.43
CA VAL A 104 -2.82 6.60 0.93
C VAL A 104 -3.81 5.43 1.05
N ALA A 105 -5.07 5.68 1.41
CA ALA A 105 -6.11 4.64 1.43
C ALA A 105 -6.47 4.13 0.03
N GLU A 106 -6.41 4.97 -0.99
CA GLU A 106 -6.63 4.58 -2.39
C GLU A 106 -5.42 3.81 -2.98
N LEU A 107 -4.22 4.04 -2.44
CA LEU A 107 -3.00 3.31 -2.84
C LEU A 107 -2.92 1.92 -2.20
N LEU A 108 -3.37 1.77 -0.96
CA LEU A 108 -3.31 0.50 -0.25
C LEU A 108 -4.36 -0.48 -0.82
N PRO A 109 -4.01 -1.76 -0.97
CA PRO A 109 -5.02 -2.76 -1.29
C PRO A 109 -6.07 -2.77 -0.18
N ALA A 110 -7.34 -2.86 -0.57
CA ALA A 110 -8.43 -2.92 0.39
C ALA A 110 -8.17 -4.03 1.44
N GLN A 111 -8.29 -3.67 2.71
CA GLN A 111 -8.29 -4.62 3.83
C GLN A 111 -9.29 -5.74 3.53
N GLY A 112 -8.77 -6.95 3.29
CA GLY A 112 -9.58 -8.08 2.85
C GLY A 112 -9.62 -8.27 1.33
N GLY A 113 -8.45 -8.28 0.68
CA GLY A 113 -8.34 -8.99 -0.60
C GLY A 113 -8.88 -10.41 -0.42
N VAL A 114 -10.01 -10.72 -1.06
CA VAL A 114 -10.61 -12.05 -0.99
C VAL A 114 -9.73 -12.98 -1.82
N THR A 115 -8.89 -13.78 -1.16
CA THR A 115 -8.17 -14.87 -1.83
C THR A 115 -9.19 -15.97 -2.14
N VAL A 116 -9.64 -16.02 -3.39
CA VAL A 116 -10.54 -17.08 -3.87
C VAL A 116 -9.68 -18.21 -4.45
N ASN A 117 -9.36 -19.22 -3.63
CA ASN A 117 -8.68 -20.43 -4.13
C ASN A 117 -9.72 -21.41 -4.66
N VAL A 118 -9.60 -21.74 -5.94
CA VAL A 118 -10.52 -22.64 -6.63
C VAL A 118 -9.72 -23.71 -7.35
N SER A 119 -9.99 -24.96 -7.00
CA SER A 119 -9.34 -26.13 -7.59
C SER A 119 -10.37 -27.23 -7.79
N GLY A 120 -10.36 -27.85 -8.97
CA GLY A 120 -11.27 -28.94 -9.33
C GLY A 120 -11.99 -28.70 -10.67
N THR A 121 -12.51 -29.77 -11.27
CA THR A 121 -13.27 -29.70 -12.51
C THR A 121 -14.61 -29.02 -12.26
N ARG A 122 -14.97 -28.00 -13.08
CA ARG A 122 -16.19 -27.18 -12.96
C ARG A 122 -16.22 -26.19 -11.79
N ALA A 123 -15.07 -25.77 -11.29
CA ALA A 123 -15.00 -24.88 -10.15
C ALA A 123 -15.02 -23.39 -10.60
N ILE A 124 -15.80 -22.55 -9.91
CA ILE A 124 -15.94 -21.10 -10.20
C ILE A 124 -15.44 -20.32 -8.99
N GLY A 125 -14.48 -19.41 -9.23
CA GLY A 125 -14.01 -18.45 -8.24
C GLY A 125 -14.31 -17.05 -8.67
N ALA A 126 -15.06 -16.31 -7.86
CA ALA A 126 -15.35 -14.92 -8.11
C ALA A 126 -15.54 -14.16 -6.81
N GLN A 127 -15.10 -12.91 -6.77
CA GLN A 127 -15.43 -11.96 -5.72
C GLN A 127 -16.84 -11.37 -5.95
N HIS A 128 -17.20 -11.14 -7.22
CA HIS A 128 -18.54 -10.75 -7.67
C HIS A 128 -18.85 -11.43 -9.00
N ILE A 129 -20.02 -12.05 -9.11
CA ILE A 129 -20.52 -12.63 -10.37
C ILE A 129 -22.04 -12.54 -10.39
N ASP A 130 -22.60 -12.07 -11.51
CA ASP A 130 -24.06 -11.95 -11.65
C ASP A 130 -24.70 -13.29 -12.04
N ILE A 131 -24.14 -13.96 -13.06
CA ILE A 131 -24.55 -15.30 -13.47
C ILE A 131 -23.29 -16.09 -13.82
N ALA A 132 -23.17 -17.29 -13.27
CA ALA A 132 -22.05 -18.19 -13.54
C ALA A 132 -22.55 -19.64 -13.68
N VAL A 133 -22.10 -20.33 -14.73
CA VAL A 133 -22.42 -21.74 -14.97
C VAL A 133 -21.19 -22.50 -15.42
N SER A 134 -20.83 -23.56 -14.71
CA SER A 134 -19.63 -24.39 -14.97
C SER A 134 -19.94 -25.80 -15.48
N GLY A 135 -21.21 -26.10 -15.76
CA GLY A 135 -21.68 -27.41 -16.26
C GLY A 135 -22.16 -27.37 -17.71
N ASP A 136 -22.41 -28.54 -18.27
CA ASP A 136 -22.85 -28.72 -19.66
C ASP A 136 -24.40 -28.67 -19.77
N HIS A 137 -24.93 -28.29 -20.94
CA HIS A 137 -26.37 -28.13 -21.24
C HIS A 137 -27.11 -27.01 -20.47
N ALA A 138 -26.38 -25.98 -20.05
CA ALA A 138 -26.99 -24.82 -19.39
C ALA A 138 -27.74 -23.93 -20.39
N THR A 139 -29.02 -23.69 -20.12
CA THR A 139 -29.80 -22.68 -20.85
C THR A 139 -29.97 -21.48 -19.92
N ILE A 140 -29.30 -20.37 -20.23
CA ILE A 140 -29.35 -19.15 -19.43
C ILE A 140 -30.33 -18.18 -20.09
N HIS A 141 -31.38 -17.79 -19.37
CA HIS A 141 -32.26 -16.70 -19.76
C HIS A 141 -31.80 -15.42 -19.05
N PRO A 142 -31.69 -14.28 -19.75
CA PRO A 142 -31.39 -13.01 -19.07
C PRO A 142 -32.53 -12.64 -18.11
N PRO A 143 -32.24 -11.94 -16.99
CA PRO A 143 -33.27 -11.41 -16.12
C PRO A 143 -34.18 -10.48 -16.93
N GLN A 144 -35.49 -10.74 -16.92
CA GLN A 144 -36.46 -9.83 -17.51
C GLN A 144 -36.60 -8.60 -16.59
N PRO A 145 -36.75 -7.39 -17.15
CA PRO A 145 -36.83 -6.14 -16.40
C PRO A 145 -38.04 -6.08 -15.46
#